data_AF-A0A0B8PJG9-F1
#
_entry.id   AF-A0A0B8PJG9-F1
#
_cell.length_a   1.000
_cell.length_b   1.000
_cell.length_c   1.000
_cell.angle_alpha   90.00
_cell.angle_beta   90.00
_cell.angle_gamma   90.00
#
_symmetry.space_group_name_H-M   'P 1'
#
loop_
_entity.id
_entity.type
_entity.pdbx_description
1 polymer ?
#
loop_
_entity_poly.entity_id
_entity_poly.type
_entity_poly.pdbx_seq_one_letter_code
_entity_poly.pdbx_strand_id
1 'polypeptide(L)'
;MSPDSNVIALFIETPGQWQEHNLAPIQADLILRRLRELSVELKELNISMIFERCDSFSNCADFISSLCQKHHINRLWANKEYELNEVKRDELVAETLTNVGVESRFIDDSCMFSPGEVLNQQGSYFKVFTPFKKAWLSKFASRPVPVSKPPRLEHNALTIQSELSFNYPLKDSSAYPISTKEIITKLREFAADKASDYSEDRDFPAIEGTSKLSPYLAIGALSVRQCLARLF
;
A
#
# COMPACT_ATOMS: atom_id res chain seq x y z
N MET A 1 -8.42 -7.99 15.68
CA MET A 1 -7.83 -9.35 15.63
C MET A 1 -8.08 -10.02 16.97
N SER A 2 -8.32 -11.34 17.00
CA SER A 2 -8.37 -12.07 18.27
C SER A 2 -6.97 -12.08 18.89
N PRO A 3 -6.81 -11.99 20.23
CA PRO A 3 -5.52 -12.08 20.92
C PRO A 3 -4.67 -13.29 20.53
N ASP A 4 -5.30 -14.37 20.06
CA ASP A 4 -4.64 -15.64 19.70
C ASP A 4 -4.36 -15.79 18.19
N SER A 5 -4.47 -14.72 17.40
CA SER A 5 -4.27 -14.80 15.95
C SER A 5 -2.79 -14.71 15.59
N ASN A 6 -2.24 -15.77 15.00
CA ASN A 6 -0.93 -15.71 14.35
C ASN A 6 -1.02 -14.92 13.05
N VAL A 7 0.00 -14.12 12.74
CA VAL A 7 0.01 -13.23 11.58
C VAL A 7 1.35 -13.36 10.86
N ILE A 8 1.30 -13.44 9.54
CA ILE A 8 2.51 -13.32 8.73
C ILE A 8 2.24 -12.35 7.58
N ALA A 9 3.22 -11.50 7.28
CA ALA A 9 3.18 -10.64 6.11
C ALA A 9 3.70 -11.41 4.89
N LEU A 10 3.16 -11.13 3.72
CA LEU A 10 3.58 -11.72 2.45
C LEU A 10 3.80 -10.59 1.43
N PHE A 11 4.91 -10.67 0.70
CA PHE A 11 5.14 -9.89 -0.51
C PHE A 11 5.58 -10.83 -1.62
N ILE A 12 4.95 -10.70 -2.79
CA ILE A 12 5.27 -11.50 -3.97
C ILE A 12 5.79 -10.57 -5.06
N GLU A 13 7.06 -10.74 -5.43
CA GLU A 13 7.63 -10.11 -6.63
C GLU A 13 7.07 -10.78 -7.89
N THR A 14 6.69 -9.97 -8.87
CA THR A 14 6.17 -10.42 -10.18
C THR A 14 6.94 -9.79 -11.34
N PRO A 15 8.20 -10.20 -11.60
CA PRO A 15 9.08 -9.50 -12.53
C PRO A 15 8.56 -9.50 -13.97
N GLY A 16 7.92 -10.59 -14.43
CA GLY A 16 7.25 -10.62 -15.74
C GLY A 16 6.11 -9.62 -15.82
N GLN A 17 5.26 -9.55 -14.79
CA GLN A 17 4.18 -8.56 -14.72
C GLN A 17 4.69 -7.12 -14.67
N TRP A 18 5.73 -6.87 -13.86
CA TRP A 18 6.36 -5.56 -13.76
C TRP A 18 6.99 -5.11 -15.08
N GLN A 19 7.54 -6.05 -15.85
CA GLN A 19 8.05 -5.77 -17.19
C GLN A 19 6.93 -5.37 -18.14
N GLU A 20 5.80 -6.10 -18.15
CA GLU A 20 4.62 -5.75 -18.96
C GLU A 20 4.08 -4.36 -18.61
N HIS A 21 4.12 -3.99 -17.33
CA HIS A 21 3.67 -2.69 -16.83
C HIS A 21 4.72 -1.60 -16.93
N ASN A 22 5.92 -1.91 -17.42
CA ASN A 22 7.06 -0.99 -17.52
C ASN A 22 7.42 -0.34 -16.18
N LEU A 23 7.42 -1.11 -15.10
CA LEU A 23 7.83 -0.63 -13.78
C LEU A 23 9.24 -0.04 -13.85
N ALA A 24 9.40 1.21 -13.41
CA ALA A 24 10.68 1.88 -13.47
C ALA A 24 11.71 1.15 -12.55
N PRO A 25 12.93 0.85 -13.03
CA PRO A 25 13.96 0.20 -12.21
C PRO A 25 14.30 0.92 -10.90
N ILE A 26 14.14 2.26 -10.88
CA ILE A 26 14.34 3.07 -9.66
C ILE A 26 13.20 2.91 -8.65
N GLN A 27 11.98 2.66 -9.12
CA GLN A 27 10.85 2.34 -8.27
C GLN A 27 10.98 0.93 -7.69
N ALA A 28 11.44 -0.03 -8.50
CA ALA A 28 11.76 -1.38 -8.02
C ALA A 28 12.82 -1.37 -6.90
N ASP A 29 13.90 -0.59 -7.06
CA ASP A 29 14.92 -0.42 -6.01
C ASP A 29 14.34 0.22 -4.74
N LEU A 30 13.49 1.26 -4.90
CA LEU A 30 12.82 1.89 -3.77
C LEU A 30 11.91 0.91 -3.00
N ILE A 31 11.14 0.09 -3.71
CA ILE A 31 10.30 -0.95 -3.11
C ILE A 31 11.18 -1.95 -2.35
N LEU A 32 12.23 -2.50 -2.98
CA LEU A 32 13.13 -3.45 -2.34
C LEU A 32 13.75 -2.89 -1.06
N ARG A 33 14.26 -1.66 -1.11
CA ARG A 33 14.83 -0.98 0.05
C ARG A 33 13.79 -0.73 1.14
N ARG A 34 12.56 -0.35 0.78
CA ARG A 34 11.47 -0.20 1.76
C ARG A 34 11.02 -1.51 2.38
N LEU A 35 10.99 -2.61 1.62
CA LEU A 35 10.64 -3.93 2.14
C LEU A 35 11.64 -4.41 3.19
N ARG A 36 12.94 -4.07 3.04
CA ARG A 36 13.95 -4.36 4.07
C ARG A 36 13.64 -3.65 5.39
N GLU A 37 13.33 -2.36 5.33
CA GLU A 37 12.93 -1.60 6.52
C GLU A 37 11.60 -2.09 7.10
N LEU A 38 10.61 -2.37 6.26
CA LEU A 38 9.32 -2.91 6.67
C LEU A 38 9.47 -4.27 7.39
N SER A 39 10.37 -5.13 6.92
CA SER A 39 10.67 -6.40 7.58
C SER A 39 11.21 -6.20 9.00
N VAL A 40 12.05 -5.18 9.22
CA VAL A 40 12.52 -4.80 10.57
C VAL A 40 11.37 -4.27 11.42
N GLU A 41 10.57 -3.35 10.88
CA GLU A 41 9.41 -2.76 11.57
C GLU A 41 8.36 -3.83 11.96
N LEU A 42 8.10 -4.80 11.09
CA LEU A 42 7.20 -5.93 11.37
C LEU A 42 7.76 -6.85 12.45
N LYS A 43 9.08 -7.08 12.46
CA LYS A 43 9.73 -7.88 13.49
C LYS A 43 9.58 -7.26 14.89
N GLU A 44 9.61 -5.93 15.00
CA GLU A 44 9.33 -5.23 16.26
C GLU A 44 7.89 -5.47 16.77
N LEU A 45 6.96 -5.78 15.86
CA LEU A 45 5.58 -6.17 16.16
C LEU A 45 5.39 -7.68 16.38
N ASN A 46 6.48 -8.46 16.42
CA ASN A 46 6.49 -9.92 16.42
C ASN A 46 5.82 -10.53 15.17
N ILE A 47 5.92 -9.87 14.01
CA ILE A 47 5.38 -10.37 12.73
C ILE A 47 6.55 -10.67 11.79
N SER A 48 6.57 -11.89 11.23
CA SER A 48 7.52 -12.25 10.19
C SER A 48 7.01 -11.82 8.82
N MET A 49 7.92 -11.61 7.87
CA MET A 49 7.59 -11.31 6.49
C MET A 49 8.17 -12.37 5.57
N ILE A 50 7.30 -12.95 4.75
CA ILE A 50 7.66 -13.82 3.63
C ILE A 50 7.85 -12.95 2.40
N PHE A 51 8.97 -13.16 1.74
CA PHE A 51 9.23 -12.69 0.40
C PHE A 51 9.27 -13.87 -0.57
N GLU A 52 8.49 -13.78 -1.63
CA GLU A 52 8.35 -14.81 -2.65
C GLU A 52 8.35 -14.20 -4.04
N ARG A 53 8.47 -15.07 -5.05
CA ARG A 53 8.47 -14.66 -6.45
C ARG A 53 7.64 -15.61 -7.28
N CYS A 54 6.83 -15.04 -8.16
CA CYS A 54 6.24 -15.75 -9.29
C CYS A 54 6.32 -14.84 -10.53
N ASP A 55 6.14 -15.37 -11.74
CA ASP A 55 6.40 -14.56 -12.95
C ASP A 55 5.35 -13.48 -13.19
N SER A 56 4.07 -13.84 -13.04
CA SER A 56 2.92 -12.98 -13.30
C SER A 56 1.84 -13.07 -12.22
N PHE A 57 0.87 -12.16 -12.27
CA PHE A 57 -0.29 -12.20 -11.38
C PHE A 57 -1.09 -13.50 -11.44
N SER A 58 -1.14 -14.16 -12.60
CA SER A 58 -1.83 -15.44 -12.75
C SER A 58 -1.25 -16.54 -11.84
N ASN A 59 0.04 -16.45 -11.51
CA ASN A 59 0.73 -17.42 -10.66
C ASN A 59 0.59 -17.12 -9.16
N CYS A 60 0.15 -15.91 -8.79
CA CYS A 60 -0.03 -15.53 -7.39
C CYS A 60 -1.07 -16.40 -6.68
N ALA A 61 -2.18 -16.73 -7.34
CA ALA A 61 -3.28 -17.48 -6.72
C ALA A 61 -2.85 -18.89 -6.29
N ASP A 62 -2.19 -19.64 -7.16
CA ASP A 62 -1.68 -20.99 -6.87
C ASP A 62 -0.62 -20.96 -5.77
N PHE A 63 0.25 -19.94 -5.81
CA PHE A 63 1.28 -19.75 -4.80
C PHE A 63 0.66 -19.49 -3.42
N ILE A 64 -0.24 -18.51 -3.31
CA ILE A 64 -0.89 -18.14 -2.05
C ILE A 64 -1.71 -19.32 -1.52
N SER A 65 -2.41 -20.05 -2.38
CA SER A 65 -3.15 -21.26 -2.01
C SER A 65 -2.24 -22.33 -1.41
N SER A 66 -1.11 -22.61 -2.07
CA SER A 66 -0.11 -23.58 -1.59
C SER A 66 0.48 -23.16 -0.24
N LEU A 67 0.80 -21.86 -0.08
CA LEU A 67 1.29 -21.30 1.16
C LEU A 67 0.26 -21.47 2.29
N CYS A 68 -1.02 -21.18 2.01
CA CYS A 68 -2.07 -21.31 3.00
C CYS A 68 -2.26 -22.75 3.46
N GLN A 69 -2.27 -23.71 2.54
CA GLN A 69 -2.38 -25.12 2.87
C GLN A 69 -1.19 -25.62 3.69
N LYS A 70 0.03 -25.29 3.26
CA LYS A 70 1.28 -25.70 3.93
C LYS A 70 1.37 -25.23 5.38
N HIS A 71 0.85 -24.03 5.66
CA HIS A 71 0.98 -23.38 6.96
C HIS A 71 -0.34 -23.28 7.73
N HIS A 72 -1.38 -23.98 7.27
CA HIS A 72 -2.72 -23.96 7.87
C HIS A 72 -3.29 -22.54 8.07
N ILE A 73 -3.00 -21.64 7.13
CA ILE A 73 -3.54 -20.27 7.12
C ILE A 73 -4.99 -20.36 6.66
N ASN A 74 -5.89 -19.78 7.45
CA ASN A 74 -7.33 -19.81 7.18
C ASN A 74 -7.89 -18.47 6.69
N ARG A 75 -7.09 -17.40 6.72
CA ARG A 75 -7.51 -16.05 6.32
C ARG A 75 -6.41 -15.29 5.58
N LEU A 76 -6.77 -14.69 4.44
CA LEU A 76 -5.98 -13.68 3.75
C LEU A 76 -6.61 -12.30 3.96
N TRP A 77 -5.78 -11.32 4.30
CA TRP A 77 -6.15 -9.90 4.29
C TRP A 77 -5.23 -9.15 3.34
N ALA A 78 -5.83 -8.36 2.45
CA ALA A 78 -5.11 -7.50 1.51
C ALA A 78 -5.83 -6.16 1.36
N ASN A 79 -5.09 -5.15 0.93
CA ASN A 79 -5.69 -3.89 0.48
C ASN A 79 -5.99 -4.00 -1.01
N LYS A 80 -7.14 -3.45 -1.44
CA LYS A 80 -7.51 -3.41 -2.85
C LYS A 80 -6.58 -2.51 -3.64
N GLU A 81 -6.23 -2.97 -4.83
CA GLU A 81 -5.72 -2.16 -5.93
C GLU A 81 -6.85 -1.99 -6.96
N TYR A 82 -6.93 -0.84 -7.64
CA TYR A 82 -8.09 -0.50 -8.48
C TYR A 82 -7.81 -0.70 -9.97
N GLU A 83 -6.57 -0.99 -10.31
CA GLU A 83 -6.08 -1.25 -11.65
C GLU A 83 -6.61 -2.59 -12.18
N LEU A 84 -6.86 -2.66 -13.49
CA LEU A 84 -7.61 -3.77 -14.10
C LEU A 84 -6.95 -5.14 -13.88
N ASN A 85 -5.63 -5.22 -13.93
CA ASN A 85 -4.92 -6.50 -13.83
C ASN A 85 -4.87 -6.99 -12.38
N GLU A 86 -4.75 -6.06 -11.44
CA GLU A 86 -4.70 -6.25 -10.00
C GLU A 86 -6.08 -6.66 -9.47
N VAL A 87 -7.16 -6.04 -9.97
CA VAL A 87 -8.53 -6.49 -9.68
C VAL A 87 -8.73 -7.94 -10.14
N LYS A 88 -8.32 -8.28 -11.36
CA LYS A 88 -8.41 -9.67 -11.87
C LYS A 88 -7.57 -10.66 -11.06
N ARG A 89 -6.37 -10.24 -10.64
CA ARG A 89 -5.50 -11.01 -9.74
C ARG A 89 -6.22 -11.30 -8.42
N ASP A 90 -6.79 -10.27 -7.80
CA ASP A 90 -7.45 -10.38 -6.50
C ASP A 90 -8.71 -11.25 -6.59
N GLU A 91 -9.49 -11.13 -7.67
CA GLU A 91 -10.62 -12.01 -7.98
C GLU A 91 -10.19 -13.48 -8.11
N LEU A 92 -9.14 -13.75 -8.88
CA LEU A 92 -8.59 -15.10 -9.05
C LEU A 92 -8.07 -15.67 -7.73
N VAL A 93 -7.35 -14.87 -6.93
CA VAL A 93 -6.89 -15.27 -5.59
C VAL A 93 -8.08 -15.60 -4.69
N ALA A 94 -9.14 -14.77 -4.70
CA ALA A 94 -10.32 -15.01 -3.88
C ALA A 94 -11.05 -16.31 -4.26
N GLU A 95 -11.23 -16.56 -5.56
CA GLU A 95 -11.82 -17.80 -6.08
C GLU A 95 -11.00 -19.03 -5.68
N THR A 96 -9.69 -19.00 -5.94
CA THR A 96 -8.79 -20.11 -5.63
C THR A 96 -8.74 -20.42 -4.13
N LEU A 97 -8.70 -19.39 -3.27
CA LEU A 97 -8.69 -19.57 -1.82
C LEU A 97 -10.02 -20.10 -1.27
N THR A 98 -11.15 -19.67 -1.84
CA THR A 98 -12.47 -20.18 -1.47
C THR A 98 -12.57 -21.70 -1.72
N ASN A 99 -12.00 -22.17 -2.83
CA ASN A 99 -11.99 -23.61 -3.18
C ASN A 99 -11.20 -24.48 -2.19
N VAL A 100 -10.29 -23.89 -1.41
CA VAL A 100 -9.48 -24.59 -0.40
C VAL A 100 -9.89 -24.22 1.03
N GLY A 101 -11.02 -23.53 1.21
CA GLY A 101 -11.59 -23.20 2.52
C GLY A 101 -10.87 -22.06 3.26
N VAL A 102 -10.17 -21.19 2.54
CA VAL A 102 -9.48 -20.01 3.09
C VAL A 102 -10.31 -18.76 2.81
N GLU A 103 -10.67 -18.01 3.86
CA GLU A 103 -11.42 -16.75 3.72
C GLU A 103 -10.47 -15.64 3.24
N SER A 104 -10.84 -14.89 2.21
CA SER A 104 -10.10 -13.72 1.75
C SER A 104 -10.89 -12.44 1.99
N ARG A 105 -10.19 -11.37 2.41
CA ARG A 105 -10.78 -10.05 2.62
C ARG A 105 -9.90 -8.97 1.98
N PHE A 106 -10.52 -8.20 1.09
CA PHE A 106 -9.89 -7.08 0.41
C PHE A 106 -10.51 -5.76 0.90
N ILE A 107 -9.68 -4.87 1.45
CA ILE A 107 -10.11 -3.61 2.08
C ILE A 107 -9.69 -2.42 1.23
N ASP A 108 -10.55 -1.41 1.09
CA ASP A 108 -10.18 -0.14 0.46
C ASP A 108 -9.25 0.66 1.38
N ASP A 109 -8.02 0.92 0.93
CA ASP A 109 -7.01 1.66 1.70
C ASP A 109 -6.40 2.83 0.90
N SER A 110 -6.17 2.67 -0.40
CA SER A 110 -5.44 3.66 -1.22
C SER A 110 -6.13 5.03 -1.35
N CYS A 111 -7.41 5.13 -1.00
CA CYS A 111 -8.20 6.37 -1.04
C CYS A 111 -8.84 6.68 0.33
N MET A 112 -9.16 7.95 0.59
CA MET A 112 -9.91 8.35 1.79
C MET A 112 -11.36 7.83 1.77
N PHE A 113 -11.98 7.82 0.59
CA PHE A 113 -13.30 7.25 0.34
C PHE A 113 -13.15 6.19 -0.74
N SER A 114 -13.77 5.02 -0.55
CA SER A 114 -13.73 3.96 -1.56
C SER A 114 -14.41 4.42 -2.86
N PRO A 115 -13.99 3.93 -4.03
CA PRO A 115 -14.75 4.13 -5.26
C PRO A 115 -16.23 3.76 -5.06
N GLY A 116 -17.12 4.66 -5.47
CA GLY A 116 -18.57 4.52 -5.28
C GLY A 116 -19.11 5.19 -4.01
N GLU A 117 -18.25 5.70 -3.12
CA GLU A 117 -18.69 6.44 -1.93
C GLU A 117 -19.05 7.91 -2.20
N VAL A 118 -18.52 8.49 -3.28
CA VAL A 118 -18.77 9.88 -3.68
C VAL A 118 -19.38 9.85 -5.08
N LEU A 119 -20.71 9.85 -5.12
CA LEU A 119 -21.52 9.76 -6.33
C LEU A 119 -22.23 11.09 -6.61
N ASN A 120 -22.63 11.29 -7.86
CA ASN A 120 -23.48 12.40 -8.25
C ASN A 120 -24.93 12.19 -7.75
N GLN A 121 -25.79 13.19 -7.94
CA GLN A 121 -27.19 13.12 -7.52
C GLN A 121 -28.01 12.01 -8.19
N GLN A 122 -27.51 11.44 -9.30
CA GLN A 122 -28.12 10.33 -10.03
C GLN A 122 -27.56 8.96 -9.57
N GLY A 123 -26.70 8.93 -8.54
CA GLY A 123 -26.05 7.71 -8.07
C GLY A 123 -24.96 7.17 -9.01
N SER A 124 -24.42 8.00 -9.91
CA SER A 124 -23.37 7.63 -10.86
C SER A 124 -22.04 8.32 -10.57
N TYR A 125 -20.96 7.79 -11.13
CA TYR A 125 -19.63 8.42 -11.06
C TYR A 125 -19.62 9.80 -11.73
N PHE A 126 -18.83 10.72 -11.15
CA PHE A 126 -18.59 12.02 -11.75
C PHE A 126 -17.66 11.91 -12.97
N LYS A 127 -17.92 12.70 -14.00
CA LYS A 127 -17.06 12.83 -15.20
C LYS A 127 -16.22 14.11 -15.22
N VAL A 128 -16.45 15.03 -14.28
CA VAL A 128 -15.76 16.32 -14.17
C VAL A 128 -15.22 16.49 -12.75
N PHE A 129 -13.97 16.92 -12.63
CA PHE A 129 -13.28 17.02 -11.33
C PHE A 129 -13.90 18.06 -10.39
N THR A 130 -14.27 19.25 -10.87
CA THR A 130 -14.80 20.32 -10.02
C THR A 130 -16.05 19.91 -9.20
N PRO A 131 -17.12 19.34 -9.79
CA PRO A 131 -18.26 18.87 -9.02
C PRO A 131 -17.93 17.67 -8.13
N PHE A 132 -17.03 16.77 -8.56
CA PHE A 132 -16.50 15.70 -7.71
C PHE A 132 -15.82 16.26 -6.45
N LYS A 133 -14.90 17.22 -6.60
CA LYS A 133 -14.19 17.88 -5.50
C LYS A 133 -15.17 18.51 -4.51
N LYS A 134 -16.21 19.20 -4.99
CA LYS A 134 -17.23 19.80 -4.11
C LYS A 134 -17.96 18.75 -3.28
N ALA A 135 -18.41 17.67 -3.91
CA ALA A 135 -19.08 16.57 -3.22
C ALA A 135 -18.15 15.86 -2.22
N TRP A 136 -16.90 15.61 -2.64
CA TRP A 136 -15.86 14.99 -1.82
C TRP A 136 -15.57 15.82 -0.56
N LEU A 137 -15.37 17.14 -0.70
CA LEU A 137 -15.11 18.04 0.43
C LEU A 137 -16.30 18.12 1.39
N SER A 138 -17.53 18.16 0.85
CA SER A 138 -18.74 18.16 1.68
C SER A 138 -18.84 16.88 2.52
N LYS A 139 -18.48 15.72 1.95
CA LYS A 139 -18.46 14.45 2.68
C LYS A 139 -17.30 14.39 3.70
N PHE A 140 -16.15 14.95 3.33
CA PHE A 140 -14.97 14.99 4.19
C PHE A 140 -15.17 15.82 5.45
N ALA A 141 -15.89 16.95 5.37
CA ALA A 141 -16.11 17.87 6.49
C ALA A 141 -16.70 17.21 7.75
N SER A 142 -17.40 16.08 7.61
CA SER A 142 -18.00 15.34 8.73
C SER A 142 -17.31 13.99 9.02
N ARG A 143 -16.16 13.70 8.40
CA ARG A 143 -15.52 12.38 8.47
C ARG A 143 -14.22 12.46 9.28
N PRO A 144 -14.08 11.68 10.37
CA PRO A 144 -12.79 11.57 11.05
C PRO A 144 -11.77 10.88 10.13
N VAL A 145 -10.49 11.24 10.31
CA VAL A 145 -9.37 10.63 9.59
C VAL A 145 -8.57 9.77 10.57
N PRO A 146 -8.99 8.52 10.83
CA PRO A 146 -8.29 7.68 11.79
C PRO A 146 -6.92 7.30 11.24
N VAL A 147 -5.90 7.50 12.08
CA VAL A 147 -4.55 7.01 11.86
C VAL A 147 -4.13 6.28 13.13
N SER A 148 -4.09 4.95 13.07
CA SER A 148 -3.70 4.10 14.20
C SER A 148 -2.42 3.35 13.89
N LYS A 149 -1.59 3.17 14.92
CA LYS A 149 -0.48 2.21 14.84
C LYS A 149 -1.01 0.79 15.06
N PRO A 150 -0.49 -0.21 14.35
CA PRO A 150 -0.80 -1.60 14.65
C PRO A 150 -0.31 -1.94 16.07
N PRO A 151 -1.07 -2.73 16.85
CA PRO A 151 -0.58 -3.25 18.11
C PRO A 151 0.51 -4.29 17.86
N ARG A 152 1.47 -4.40 18.79
CA ARG A 152 2.41 -5.53 18.82
C ARG A 152 1.66 -6.81 19.20
N LEU A 153 1.99 -7.93 18.56
CA LEU A 153 1.49 -9.24 18.96
C LEU A 153 2.31 -9.75 20.14
N GLU A 154 1.66 -10.15 21.24
CA GLU A 154 2.37 -10.73 22.39
C GLU A 154 3.02 -12.07 22.02
N HIS A 155 2.30 -12.89 21.25
CA HIS A 155 2.75 -14.19 20.78
C HIS A 155 2.44 -14.35 19.30
N ASN A 156 3.38 -14.91 18.54
CA ASN A 156 3.17 -15.29 17.14
C ASN A 156 4.02 -16.51 16.80
N ALA A 157 3.35 -17.65 16.65
CA ALA A 157 3.99 -18.93 16.32
C ALA A 157 4.32 -19.07 14.83
N LEU A 158 3.74 -18.24 13.96
CA LEU A 158 3.92 -18.31 12.52
C LEU A 158 5.17 -17.52 12.10
N THR A 159 6.33 -18.15 12.26
CA THR A 159 7.62 -17.60 11.85
C THR A 159 8.14 -18.39 10.65
N ILE A 160 8.23 -17.73 9.49
CA ILE A 160 8.75 -18.31 8.25
C ILE A 160 9.88 -17.42 7.77
N GLN A 161 11.03 -18.02 7.52
CA GLN A 161 12.20 -17.31 7.01
C GLN A 161 12.20 -17.30 5.49
N SER A 162 12.51 -16.16 4.91
CA SER A 162 12.71 -15.97 3.48
C SER A 162 13.80 -14.94 3.25
N GLU A 163 14.56 -15.09 2.16
CA GLU A 163 15.56 -14.12 1.75
C GLU A 163 14.93 -13.08 0.81
N LEU A 164 15.05 -11.80 1.15
CA LEU A 164 14.51 -10.71 0.34
C LEU A 164 15.49 -10.32 -0.78
N SER A 165 15.17 -10.72 -2.02
CA SER A 165 15.94 -10.36 -3.22
C SER A 165 15.04 -10.20 -4.44
N PHE A 166 15.29 -9.20 -5.27
CA PHE A 166 14.54 -9.01 -6.51
C PHE A 166 15.27 -9.66 -7.70
N ASN A 167 14.51 -10.16 -8.67
CA ASN A 167 14.95 -10.56 -10.01
C ASN A 167 14.31 -9.67 -11.08
N TYR A 168 14.30 -8.38 -10.80
CA TYR A 168 13.92 -7.32 -11.71
C TYR A 168 15.06 -6.30 -11.81
N PRO A 169 15.25 -5.60 -12.95
CA PRO A 169 16.26 -4.56 -13.04
C PRO A 169 16.10 -3.48 -11.97
N LEU A 170 17.21 -3.13 -11.31
CA LEU A 170 17.24 -2.11 -10.26
C LEU A 170 18.07 -0.92 -10.71
N LYS A 171 17.67 0.29 -10.29
CA LYS A 171 18.45 1.52 -10.43
C LYS A 171 18.47 2.24 -9.09
N ASP A 172 19.63 2.73 -8.68
CA ASP A 172 19.81 3.35 -7.36
C ASP A 172 18.75 4.41 -7.04
N SER A 173 18.03 4.19 -5.94
CA SER A 173 17.03 5.10 -5.38
C SER A 173 17.52 5.77 -4.09
N SER A 174 18.83 5.84 -3.83
CA SER A 174 19.42 6.40 -2.60
C SER A 174 18.99 7.83 -2.26
N ALA A 175 18.62 8.62 -3.27
CA ALA A 175 18.05 9.96 -3.09
C ALA A 175 16.69 9.97 -2.35
N TYR A 176 16.02 8.81 -2.25
CA TYR A 176 14.76 8.63 -1.57
C TYR A 176 14.99 7.93 -0.22
N PRO A 177 14.88 8.62 0.93
CA PRO A 177 14.96 7.97 2.23
C PRO A 177 13.87 6.91 2.40
N ILE A 178 14.16 5.88 3.20
CA ILE A 178 13.32 4.69 3.32
C ILE A 178 12.83 4.44 4.74
N SER A 179 13.38 5.09 5.76
CA SER A 179 12.84 4.89 7.11
C SER A 179 11.46 5.53 7.23
N THR A 180 10.52 4.86 7.90
CA THR A 180 9.18 5.43 8.16
C THR A 180 9.28 6.78 8.87
N LYS A 181 10.28 6.93 9.75
CA LYS A 181 10.54 8.20 10.47
C LYS A 181 10.84 9.34 9.51
N GLU A 182 11.78 9.17 8.58
CA GLU A 182 12.15 10.23 7.63
C GLU A 182 11.01 10.57 6.67
N ILE A 183 10.28 9.57 6.17
CA ILE A 183 9.11 9.79 5.30
C ILE A 183 8.06 10.64 6.03
N ILE A 184 7.76 10.32 7.29
CA ILE A 184 6.81 11.09 8.12
C ILE A 184 7.37 12.48 8.47
N THR A 185 8.67 12.63 8.68
CA THR A 185 9.31 13.95 8.87
C THR A 185 9.10 14.83 7.64
N LYS A 186 9.32 14.32 6.42
CA LYS A 186 9.07 15.08 5.18
C LYS A 186 7.63 15.55 5.06
N LEU A 187 6.66 14.71 5.44
CA LEU A 187 5.25 15.10 5.50
C LEU A 187 5.00 16.22 6.52
N ARG A 188 5.63 16.15 7.69
CA ARG A 188 5.48 17.18 8.73
C ARG A 188 6.09 18.51 8.31
N GLU A 189 7.30 18.50 7.76
CA GLU A 189 7.99 19.70 7.25
C GLU A 189 7.17 20.35 6.13
N PHE A 190 6.67 19.58 5.17
CA PHE A 190 5.80 20.12 4.12
C PHE A 190 4.54 20.78 4.71
N ALA A 191 3.85 20.10 5.63
CA ALA A 191 2.62 20.60 6.22
C ALA A 191 2.83 21.84 7.11
N ALA A 192 3.96 21.93 7.81
CA ALA A 192 4.27 23.05 8.69
C ALA A 192 4.76 24.29 7.92
N ASP A 193 5.65 24.09 6.94
CA ASP A 193 6.47 25.18 6.42
C ASP A 193 6.16 25.53 4.95
N LYS A 194 5.60 24.61 4.16
CA LYS A 194 5.46 24.77 2.70
C LYS A 194 4.01 24.76 2.21
N ALA A 195 3.10 24.19 2.98
CA ALA A 195 1.71 24.06 2.58
C ALA A 195 1.00 25.42 2.44
N SER A 196 1.41 26.43 3.24
CA SER A 196 0.91 27.81 3.16
C SER A 196 1.25 28.49 1.84
N ASP A 197 2.48 28.31 1.37
CA ASP A 197 3.02 28.98 0.18
C ASP A 197 2.88 28.12 -1.09
N TYR A 198 2.23 26.95 -0.97
CA TYR A 198 2.11 25.97 -2.05
C TYR A 198 1.44 26.54 -3.31
N SER A 199 0.49 27.48 -3.18
CA SER A 199 -0.15 28.09 -4.37
C SER A 199 0.82 28.92 -5.20
N GLU A 200 1.79 29.57 -4.55
CA GLU A 200 2.75 30.46 -5.19
C GLU A 200 3.96 29.69 -5.72
N ASP A 201 4.46 28.71 -4.96
CA ASP A 201 5.76 28.09 -5.24
C ASP A 201 5.69 26.86 -6.16
N ARG A 202 4.55 26.16 -6.25
CA ARG A 202 4.46 24.83 -6.90
C ARG A 202 4.81 24.81 -8.38
N ASP A 203 4.69 25.94 -9.07
CA ASP A 203 4.84 26.06 -10.52
C ASP A 203 6.28 26.41 -10.94
N PHE A 204 7.18 26.67 -9.98
CA PHE A 204 8.58 27.04 -10.23
C PHE A 204 9.55 25.88 -9.95
N PRO A 205 10.14 25.23 -10.96
CA PRO A 205 11.04 24.09 -10.77
C PRO A 205 12.32 24.38 -9.97
N ALA A 206 12.74 25.65 -9.92
CA ALA A 206 13.89 26.09 -9.14
C ALA A 206 13.58 26.21 -7.63
N ILE A 207 12.29 26.20 -7.25
CA ILE A 207 11.83 26.30 -5.88
C ILE A 207 11.42 24.91 -5.39
N GLU A 208 11.87 24.56 -4.20
CA GLU A 208 11.50 23.32 -3.52
C GLU A 208 10.09 23.41 -2.88
N GLY A 209 9.10 23.81 -3.67
CA GLY A 209 7.75 24.16 -3.23
C GLY A 209 6.77 22.99 -3.10
N THR A 210 7.13 21.78 -3.54
CA THR A 210 6.26 20.59 -3.46
C THR A 210 6.68 19.65 -2.33
N SER A 211 5.77 18.75 -1.92
CA SER A 211 6.04 17.80 -0.83
C SER A 211 7.06 16.72 -1.17
N LYS A 212 7.23 16.41 -2.47
CA LYS A 212 8.04 15.28 -2.97
C LYS A 212 7.67 13.93 -2.31
N LEU A 213 6.41 13.77 -1.88
CA LEU A 213 5.91 12.54 -1.25
C LEU A 213 5.32 11.53 -2.23
N SER A 214 5.18 11.88 -3.52
CA SER A 214 4.55 11.02 -4.53
C SER A 214 5.16 9.62 -4.65
N PRO A 215 6.49 9.39 -4.52
CA PRO A 215 7.04 8.04 -4.59
C PRO A 215 6.56 7.15 -3.43
N TYR A 216 6.37 7.73 -2.25
CA TYR A 216 5.92 6.99 -1.06
C TYR A 216 4.42 6.71 -1.08
N LEU A 217 3.63 7.65 -1.60
CA LEU A 217 2.20 7.43 -1.86
C LEU A 217 2.00 6.33 -2.90
N ALA A 218 2.81 6.32 -3.98
CA ALA A 218 2.70 5.35 -5.05
C ALA A 218 3.01 3.90 -4.62
N ILE A 219 3.91 3.71 -3.66
CA ILE A 219 4.27 2.36 -3.15
C ILE A 219 3.56 2.00 -1.82
N GLY A 220 2.63 2.83 -1.35
CA GLY A 220 1.92 2.61 -0.08
C GLY A 220 2.77 2.78 1.19
N ALA A 221 3.98 3.35 1.10
CA ALA A 221 4.82 3.66 2.27
C ALA A 221 4.29 4.86 3.09
N LEU A 222 3.36 5.61 2.52
CA LEU A 222 2.62 6.68 3.19
C LEU A 222 1.15 6.61 2.73
N SER A 223 0.20 6.68 3.66
CA SER A 223 -1.23 6.67 3.31
C SER A 223 -1.78 8.07 3.09
N VAL A 224 -2.79 8.20 2.23
CA VAL A 224 -3.55 9.45 2.04
C VAL A 224 -4.17 9.93 3.35
N ARG A 225 -4.61 9.02 4.23
CA ARG A 225 -5.14 9.35 5.56
C ARG A 225 -4.10 10.02 6.45
N GLN A 226 -2.83 9.58 6.42
CA GLN A 226 -1.77 10.26 7.16
C GLN A 226 -1.52 11.68 6.63
N CYS A 227 -1.57 11.87 5.31
CA CYS A 227 -1.45 13.21 4.71
C CYS A 227 -2.60 14.13 5.15
N LEU A 228 -3.85 13.65 5.05
CA LEU A 228 -5.04 14.41 5.43
C LEU A 228 -5.02 14.75 6.93
N ALA A 229 -4.76 13.79 7.80
CA ALA A 229 -4.70 14.00 9.26
C ALA A 229 -3.53 14.89 9.72
N ARG A 230 -2.55 15.15 8.85
CA ARG A 230 -1.46 16.08 9.13
C ARG A 230 -1.80 17.49 8.65
N LEU A 231 -2.56 17.63 7.56
CA LEU A 231 -2.91 18.92 6.97
C LEU A 231 -4.18 19.55 7.57
N PHE A 232 -5.09 18.73 8.07
CA PHE A 232 -6.39 19.13 8.64
C PHE A 232 -6.51 18.60 10.07
#